data_AF-A0A382SPJ3-F1
#
_entry.id   AF-A0A382SPJ3-F1
#
_cell.length_a   1.000
_cell.length_b   1.000
_cell.length_c   1.000
_cell.angle_alpha   90.00
_cell.angle_beta   90.00
_cell.angle_gamma   90.00
#
_symmetry.space_group_name_H-M   'P 1'
#
loop_
_entity.id
_entity.type
_entity.pdbx_description
1 polymer ?
#
loop_
_entity_poly.entity_id
_entity_poly.type
_entity_poly.pdbx_seq_one_letter_code
_entity_poly.pdbx_strand_id
1 'polypeptide(L)'
;PDVDQIGGLAPTISISQKTGGANPRSTVGTVTEIHDYLRVLFARCGTPHCTECGSEIGAQTRDQIVGRVAALPANSRLHLLAPVVDNRRGEYHDLFEEMHRDGFLRARVDGQIYSLDTPPELDRYARHTIEIVVDRLVLRGDVQSRLEEAVDNALRLGEGSLIVAIEGEDDRLLSANFDCVKCGVSFVEPTPQMFSFNNPSGMCGDCSGLGTRVLMSEKLLVPDSDKSILDGAVEPLGDVKSNRWRYHLYEGVAEHLGFALDAPWSGLTEKQKKGFLHGLGDKKLDFNYTNQSGNTWTHRDRYEGALDS
;
A
#
# COMPACT_ATOMS: atom_id res chain seq x y z
N PRO A 1 21.47 -5.17 -63.24
CA PRO A 1 22.34 -6.36 -63.28
C PRO A 1 21.57 -7.57 -62.75
N ASP A 2 21.47 -8.64 -63.54
CA ASP A 2 20.91 -9.92 -63.09
C ASP A 2 22.00 -10.67 -62.30
N VAL A 3 21.75 -10.90 -61.01
CA VAL A 3 22.72 -11.50 -60.08
C VAL A 3 22.01 -12.53 -59.22
N ASP A 4 22.58 -13.74 -59.13
CA ASP A 4 21.96 -14.89 -58.45
C ASP A 4 22.09 -14.84 -56.91
N GLN A 5 23.10 -14.15 -56.36
CA GLN A 5 23.26 -14.00 -54.92
C GLN A 5 24.13 -12.79 -54.56
N ILE A 6 23.71 -12.02 -53.56
CA ILE A 6 24.48 -10.92 -52.96
C ILE A 6 24.77 -11.28 -51.50
N GLY A 7 26.04 -11.31 -51.12
CA GLY A 7 26.52 -11.53 -49.75
C GLY A 7 27.38 -10.36 -49.26
N GLY A 8 27.62 -10.28 -47.94
CA GLY A 8 28.48 -9.25 -47.34
C GLY A 8 27.80 -7.92 -47.02
N LEU A 9 26.46 -7.87 -47.07
CA LEU A 9 25.72 -6.71 -46.57
C LEU A 9 25.75 -6.72 -45.03
N ALA A 10 26.32 -5.67 -44.43
CA ALA A 10 26.22 -5.48 -42.99
C ALA A 10 24.75 -5.28 -42.61
N PRO A 11 24.30 -5.85 -41.47
CA PRO A 11 22.95 -5.60 -40.98
C PRO A 11 22.75 -4.09 -40.82
N THR A 12 21.80 -3.54 -41.57
CA THR A 12 21.52 -2.11 -41.55
C THR A 12 20.43 -1.83 -40.53
N ILE A 13 20.72 -0.96 -39.56
CA ILE A 13 19.74 -0.47 -38.58
C ILE A 13 19.31 0.92 -39.01
N SER A 14 18.01 1.10 -39.26
CA SER A 14 17.44 2.41 -39.54
C SER A 14 17.03 3.09 -38.25
N ILE A 15 17.68 4.21 -37.92
CA ILE A 15 17.27 5.10 -36.84
C ILE A 15 16.45 6.21 -37.48
N SER A 16 15.14 6.06 -37.47
CA SER A 16 14.20 7.06 -37.95
C SER A 16 13.34 7.56 -36.81
N GLN A 17 13.02 8.85 -36.81
CA GLN A 17 12.16 9.47 -35.80
C GLN A 17 10.69 9.12 -36.12
N LYS A 18 10.32 7.86 -35.97
CA LYS A 18 8.91 7.45 -36.01
C LYS A 18 8.28 7.79 -34.66
N THR A 19 7.36 8.74 -34.66
CA THR A 19 6.42 8.95 -33.55
C THR A 19 5.61 7.67 -33.36
N GLY A 20 6.04 6.81 -32.44
CA GLY A 20 5.30 5.62 -32.03
C GLY A 20 3.96 6.02 -31.38
N GLY A 21 2.97 5.14 -31.50
CA GLY A 21 1.67 5.33 -30.83
C GLY A 21 1.84 5.46 -29.31
N ALA A 22 1.05 6.32 -28.70
CA ALA A 22 1.07 6.55 -27.26
C ALA A 22 0.47 5.34 -26.52
N ASN A 23 1.31 4.39 -26.11
CA ASN A 23 0.93 3.40 -25.11
C ASN A 23 1.05 4.08 -23.73
N PRO A 24 -0.04 4.26 -22.97
CA PRO A 24 -0.02 4.96 -21.69
C PRO A 24 0.83 4.26 -20.62
N ARG A 25 1.18 2.99 -20.83
CA ARG A 25 2.06 2.20 -19.95
C ARG A 25 3.51 2.18 -20.41
N SER A 26 3.83 2.80 -21.55
CA SER A 26 5.21 2.93 -22.01
C SER A 26 5.80 4.21 -21.46
N THR A 27 6.89 4.09 -20.71
CA THR A 27 7.65 5.21 -20.14
C THR A 27 9.04 5.25 -20.75
N VAL A 28 9.78 6.34 -20.52
CA VAL A 28 11.20 6.41 -20.89
C VAL A 28 11.98 5.23 -20.30
N GLY A 29 11.68 4.85 -19.06
CA GLY A 29 12.35 3.73 -18.38
C GLY A 29 12.09 2.37 -19.02
N THR A 30 10.89 2.13 -19.57
CA THR A 30 10.59 0.87 -20.28
C THR A 30 11.18 0.87 -21.68
N VAL A 31 11.19 2.01 -22.38
CA VAL A 31 11.76 2.12 -23.75
C VAL A 31 13.28 1.97 -23.73
N THR A 32 13.93 2.48 -22.69
CA THR A 32 15.40 2.40 -22.52
C THR A 32 15.85 1.16 -21.76
N GLU A 33 14.91 0.29 -21.37
CA GLU A 33 15.14 -0.89 -20.51
C GLU A 33 15.74 -0.59 -19.12
N ILE A 34 16.00 0.68 -18.78
CA ILE A 34 16.48 1.10 -17.46
C ILE A 34 15.55 0.59 -16.34
N HIS A 35 14.25 0.60 -16.59
CA HIS A 35 13.27 0.09 -15.63
C HIS A 35 13.46 -1.42 -15.37
N ASP A 36 13.86 -2.20 -16.35
CA ASP A 36 14.09 -3.64 -16.17
C ASP A 36 15.31 -3.91 -15.30
N TYR A 37 16.37 -3.09 -15.43
CA TYR A 37 17.50 -3.13 -14.51
C TYR A 37 17.12 -2.68 -13.10
N LEU A 38 16.33 -1.61 -12.96
CA LEU A 38 15.86 -1.15 -11.66
C LEU A 38 15.03 -2.23 -10.95
N ARG A 39 14.15 -2.94 -11.67
CA ARG A 39 13.38 -4.05 -11.11
C ARG A 39 14.25 -5.15 -10.51
N VAL A 40 15.33 -5.51 -11.20
CA VAL A 40 16.30 -6.49 -10.69
C VAL A 40 17.06 -5.92 -9.49
N LEU A 41 17.50 -4.67 -9.57
CA LEU A 41 18.22 -3.98 -8.48
C LEU A 41 17.39 -3.95 -7.19
N PHE A 42 16.14 -3.50 -7.26
CA PHE A 42 15.26 -3.42 -6.09
C PHE A 42 14.89 -4.80 -5.54
N ALA A 43 14.68 -5.81 -6.40
CA ALA A 43 14.40 -7.16 -5.93
C ALA A 43 15.59 -7.84 -5.26
N ARG A 44 16.83 -7.55 -5.70
CA ARG A 44 18.04 -8.23 -5.21
C ARG A 44 18.78 -7.48 -4.12
N CYS A 45 18.76 -6.15 -4.15
CA CYS A 45 19.54 -5.29 -3.27
C CYS A 45 18.67 -4.34 -2.45
N GLY A 46 17.35 -4.29 -2.70
CA GLY A 46 16.44 -3.48 -1.90
C GLY A 46 16.21 -4.10 -0.53
N THR A 47 16.24 -3.27 0.51
CA THR A 47 15.80 -3.66 1.86
C THR A 47 14.29 -3.45 1.96
N PRO A 48 13.46 -4.51 2.10
CA PRO A 48 12.03 -4.35 2.28
C PRO A 48 11.71 -3.77 3.65
N HIS A 49 10.62 -3.01 3.74
CA HIS A 49 10.15 -2.39 4.97
C HIS A 49 8.66 -2.69 5.19
N CYS A 50 8.26 -2.83 6.45
CA CYS A 50 6.86 -3.07 6.82
C CYS A 50 6.00 -1.84 6.51
N THR A 51 4.86 -2.05 5.85
CA THR A 51 3.93 -0.97 5.51
C THR A 51 3.18 -0.41 6.71
N GLU A 52 3.14 -1.12 7.84
CA GLU A 52 2.45 -0.68 9.05
C GLU A 52 3.37 0.08 10.02
N CYS A 53 4.56 -0.46 10.30
CA CYS A 53 5.47 0.11 11.30
C CYS A 53 6.81 0.63 10.75
N GLY A 54 7.11 0.39 9.46
CA GLY A 54 8.35 0.84 8.82
C GLY A 54 9.61 0.08 9.20
N SER A 55 9.54 -1.01 9.98
CA SER A 55 10.71 -1.83 10.30
C SER A 55 11.26 -2.55 9.06
N GLU A 56 12.56 -2.76 8.99
CA GLU A 56 13.17 -3.62 7.98
C GLU A 56 12.60 -5.05 8.08
N ILE A 57 12.32 -5.65 6.92
CA ILE A 57 11.88 -7.05 6.78
C ILE A 57 12.94 -7.74 5.93
N GLY A 58 13.25 -9.01 6.20
CA GLY A 58 14.06 -9.78 5.27
C GLY A 58 14.22 -11.21 5.72
N ALA A 59 14.08 -12.15 4.78
CA ALA A 59 14.61 -13.50 4.96
C ALA A 59 16.13 -13.42 4.84
N GLN A 60 16.81 -13.37 5.98
CA GLN A 60 18.26 -13.57 6.00
C GLN A 60 18.53 -15.07 5.98
N THR A 61 19.46 -15.52 5.14
CA THR A 61 19.90 -16.92 5.25
C THR A 61 20.53 -17.15 6.61
N ARG A 62 20.47 -18.38 7.12
CA ARG A 62 21.15 -18.75 8.37
C ARG A 62 22.61 -18.28 8.37
N ASP A 63 23.34 -18.48 7.28
CA ASP A 63 24.74 -18.08 7.16
C ASP A 63 24.93 -16.56 7.25
N GLN A 64 23.99 -15.78 6.70
CA GLN A 64 24.01 -14.31 6.83
C GLN A 64 23.75 -13.87 8.27
N ILE A 65 22.81 -14.51 8.96
CA ILE A 65 22.53 -14.25 10.38
C ILE A 65 23.78 -14.54 11.21
N VAL A 66 24.37 -15.74 11.04
CA VAL A 66 25.60 -16.16 11.72
C VAL A 66 26.73 -15.17 11.42
N GLY A 67 26.94 -14.80 10.16
CA GLY A 67 27.96 -13.84 9.76
C GLY A 67 27.75 -12.45 10.38
N ARG A 68 26.51 -11.98 10.48
CA ARG A 68 26.17 -10.68 11.09
C ARG A 68 26.43 -10.68 12.60
N VAL A 69 26.14 -11.79 13.29
CA VAL A 69 26.45 -11.93 14.73
C VAL A 69 27.96 -12.09 14.94
N ALA A 70 28.66 -12.85 14.09
CA ALA A 70 30.11 -13.03 14.16
C ALA A 70 30.89 -11.74 13.88
N ALA A 71 30.32 -10.80 13.11
CA ALA A 71 30.93 -9.50 12.80
C ALA A 71 30.85 -8.47 13.94
N LEU A 72 30.20 -8.79 15.06
CA LEU A 72 30.18 -7.92 16.25
C LEU A 72 31.58 -7.79 16.88
N PRO A 73 31.83 -6.74 17.70
CA PRO A 73 33.13 -6.53 18.33
C PRO A 73 33.61 -7.76 19.13
N ALA A 74 34.92 -8.03 19.09
CA ALA A 74 35.51 -9.13 19.86
C ALA A 74 35.23 -8.97 21.36
N ASN A 75 35.01 -10.09 22.06
CA ASN A 75 34.60 -10.17 23.47
C ASN A 75 33.21 -9.61 23.79
N SER A 76 32.37 -9.32 22.80
CA SER A 76 30.95 -9.01 23.06
C SER A 76 30.26 -10.18 23.75
N ARG A 77 29.52 -9.88 24.81
CA ARG A 77 28.69 -10.84 25.53
C ARG A 77 27.27 -10.72 25.03
N LEU A 78 26.70 -11.82 24.56
CA LEU A 78 25.37 -11.82 23.99
C LEU A 78 24.55 -13.02 24.43
N HIS A 79 23.25 -12.81 24.45
CA HIS A 79 22.22 -13.80 24.64
C HIS A 79 21.51 -14.02 23.30
N LEU A 80 21.43 -15.27 22.87
CA LEU A 80 20.57 -15.68 21.76
C LEU A 80 19.24 -16.13 22.34
N LEU A 81 18.18 -15.46 21.91
CA LEU A 81 16.83 -15.66 22.41
C LEU A 81 15.93 -16.08 21.25
N ALA A 82 15.01 -17.00 21.53
CA ALA A 82 13.94 -17.37 20.61
C ALA A 82 12.63 -16.71 21.08
N PRO A 83 12.06 -15.75 20.31
CA PRO A 83 10.76 -15.16 20.66
C PRO A 83 9.64 -16.18 20.42
N VAL A 84 9.07 -16.71 21.49
CA VAL A 84 7.98 -17.71 21.41
C VAL A 84 6.61 -17.08 21.57
N VAL A 85 6.52 -16.01 22.37
CA VAL A 85 5.31 -15.22 22.58
C VAL A 85 5.67 -13.75 22.46
N ASP A 86 4.95 -13.02 21.60
CA ASP A 86 5.09 -11.58 21.49
C ASP A 86 3.76 -10.88 21.73
N ASN A 87 3.70 -10.03 22.76
CA ASN A 87 2.59 -9.14 23.08
C ASN A 87 1.20 -9.80 23.06
N ARG A 88 1.11 -11.05 23.53
CA ARG A 88 -0.14 -11.85 23.57
C ARG A 88 -0.61 -12.03 25.02
N ARG A 89 -1.92 -12.20 25.21
CA ARG A 89 -2.53 -12.41 26.53
C ARG A 89 -2.53 -13.88 26.91
N GLY A 90 -2.15 -14.19 28.15
CA GLY A 90 -2.17 -15.57 28.67
C GLY A 90 -1.27 -15.76 29.88
N GLU A 91 -1.46 -16.88 30.58
CA GLU A 91 -0.68 -17.24 31.78
C GLU A 91 0.55 -18.13 31.46
N TYR A 92 0.55 -18.79 30.29
CA TYR A 92 1.69 -19.53 29.70
C TYR A 92 2.39 -20.56 30.60
N HIS A 93 1.74 -21.09 31.65
CA HIS A 93 2.30 -22.13 32.51
C HIS A 93 2.74 -23.39 31.74
N ASP A 94 1.87 -23.90 30.88
CA ASP A 94 2.14 -25.10 30.06
C ASP A 94 3.36 -24.90 29.15
N LEU A 95 3.53 -23.69 28.60
CA LEU A 95 4.68 -23.32 27.78
C LEU A 95 5.98 -23.38 28.60
N PHE A 96 5.99 -22.84 29.82
CA PHE A 96 7.19 -22.91 30.66
C PHE A 96 7.55 -24.33 31.06
N GLU A 97 6.57 -25.18 31.39
CA GLU A 97 6.81 -26.60 31.68
C GLU A 97 7.34 -27.36 30.45
N GLU A 98 6.79 -27.11 29.27
CA GLU A 98 7.24 -27.71 28.02
C GLU A 98 8.69 -27.32 27.71
N MET A 99 9.02 -26.03 27.78
CA MET A 99 10.38 -25.55 27.53
C MET A 99 11.39 -26.07 28.58
N HIS A 100 10.98 -26.20 29.84
CA HIS A 100 11.82 -26.81 30.88
C HIS A 100 12.10 -28.30 30.57
N ARG A 101 11.07 -29.03 30.16
CA ARG A 101 11.18 -30.44 29.76
C ARG A 101 12.08 -30.63 28.53
N ASP A 102 12.06 -29.69 27.61
CA ASP A 102 12.93 -29.65 26.42
C ASP A 102 14.38 -29.26 26.76
N GLY A 103 14.67 -28.96 28.04
CA GLY A 103 16.02 -28.75 28.57
C GLY A 103 16.46 -27.29 28.60
N PHE A 104 15.57 -26.34 28.33
CA PHE A 104 15.87 -24.92 28.50
C PHE A 104 15.86 -24.54 29.99
N LEU A 105 16.82 -23.70 30.39
CA LEU A 105 16.98 -23.32 31.80
C LEU A 105 16.43 -21.93 32.12
N ARG A 106 16.34 -21.04 31.13
CA ARG A 106 15.99 -19.63 31.33
C ARG A 106 15.09 -19.12 30.23
N ALA A 107 14.21 -18.20 30.60
CA ALA A 107 13.41 -17.40 29.68
C ALA A 107 13.48 -15.94 30.11
N ARG A 108 13.45 -15.03 29.13
CA ARG A 108 13.20 -13.62 29.36
C ARG A 108 11.70 -13.38 29.23
N VAL A 109 11.10 -12.81 30.26
CA VAL A 109 9.66 -12.56 30.34
C VAL A 109 9.49 -11.09 30.69
N ASP A 110 8.79 -10.36 29.82
CA ASP A 110 8.58 -8.91 29.93
C ASP A 110 9.89 -8.13 30.20
N GLY A 111 10.97 -8.54 29.54
CA GLY A 111 12.30 -7.93 29.62
C GLY A 111 13.18 -8.40 30.78
N GLN A 112 12.67 -9.25 31.69
CA GLN A 112 13.45 -9.77 32.82
C GLN A 112 13.75 -11.27 32.65
N ILE A 113 14.98 -11.68 32.95
CA ILE A 113 15.39 -13.09 32.81
C ILE A 113 15.06 -13.87 34.08
N TYR A 114 14.27 -14.92 33.93
CA TYR A 114 13.87 -15.86 34.97
C TYR A 114 14.46 -17.26 34.74
N SER A 115 14.61 -18.04 35.82
CA SER A 115 14.87 -19.47 35.72
C SER A 115 13.55 -20.19 35.38
N LEU A 116 13.59 -21.16 34.46
CA LEU A 116 12.42 -21.99 34.17
C LEU A 116 12.09 -22.97 35.30
N ASP A 117 13.00 -23.20 36.25
CA ASP A 117 12.71 -23.93 37.50
C ASP A 117 11.73 -23.17 38.42
N THR A 118 11.68 -21.85 38.29
CA THR A 118 10.84 -20.97 39.10
C THR A 118 10.34 -19.82 38.22
N PRO A 119 9.44 -20.12 37.26
CA PRO A 119 8.93 -19.12 36.33
C PRO A 119 8.03 -18.12 37.08
N PRO A 120 7.90 -16.89 36.58
CA PRO A 120 6.99 -15.91 37.16
C PRO A 120 5.52 -16.32 36.92
N GLU A 121 4.63 -16.00 37.86
CA GLU A 121 3.19 -16.08 37.62
C GLU A 121 2.75 -14.91 36.72
N LEU A 122 2.07 -15.23 35.62
CA LEU A 122 1.60 -14.25 34.62
C LEU A 122 0.09 -14.06 34.69
N ASP A 123 -0.36 -12.82 34.49
CA ASP A 123 -1.79 -12.49 34.48
C ASP A 123 -2.41 -12.84 33.12
N ARG A 124 -3.39 -13.74 33.15
CA ARG A 124 -4.16 -14.17 31.97
C ARG A 124 -4.75 -13.01 31.15
N TYR A 125 -5.07 -11.88 31.75
CA TYR A 125 -5.67 -10.73 31.05
C TYR A 125 -4.65 -9.69 30.57
N ALA A 126 -3.42 -9.72 31.09
CA ALA A 126 -2.33 -8.85 30.66
C ALA A 126 -1.66 -9.41 29.40
N ARG A 127 -0.97 -8.53 28.65
CA ARG A 127 -0.17 -8.93 27.49
C ARG A 127 1.26 -9.15 27.94
N HIS A 128 1.86 -10.25 27.48
CA HIS A 128 3.19 -10.67 27.85
C HIS A 128 4.04 -10.95 26.61
N THR A 129 5.35 -10.75 26.74
CA THR A 129 6.37 -11.15 25.78
C THR A 129 7.31 -12.15 26.45
N ILE A 130 7.50 -13.31 25.82
CA ILE A 130 8.29 -14.43 26.35
C ILE A 130 9.30 -14.84 25.28
N GLU A 131 10.58 -14.81 25.65
CA GLU A 131 11.69 -15.21 24.80
C GLU A 131 12.56 -16.25 25.52
N ILE A 132 12.72 -17.44 24.92
CA ILE A 132 13.51 -18.51 25.52
C ILE A 132 14.99 -18.25 25.31
N VAL A 133 15.78 -18.35 26.38
CA VAL A 133 17.24 -18.18 26.29
C VAL A 133 17.85 -19.47 25.74
N VAL A 134 18.25 -19.44 24.47
CA VAL A 134 18.81 -20.62 23.78
C VAL A 134 20.27 -20.81 24.14
N ASP A 135 21.06 -19.75 24.06
CA ASP A 135 22.47 -19.80 24.47
C ASP A 135 22.97 -18.43 24.98
N ARG A 136 24.03 -18.48 25.79
CA ARG A 136 24.83 -17.32 26.21
C ARG A 136 26.24 -17.48 25.66
N LEU A 137 26.64 -16.55 24.79
CA LEU A 137 27.91 -16.60 24.09
C LEU A 137 28.77 -15.40 24.42
N VAL A 138 30.08 -15.61 24.36
CA VAL A 138 31.09 -14.55 24.36
C VAL A 138 31.88 -14.70 23.07
N LEU A 139 31.84 -13.68 22.21
CA LEU A 139 32.47 -13.76 20.89
C LEU A 139 34.00 -13.82 21.00
N ARG A 140 34.53 -15.02 20.79
CA ARG A 140 35.96 -15.36 20.78
C ARG A 140 36.27 -16.24 19.56
N GLY A 141 37.55 -16.40 19.24
CA GLY A 141 38.00 -17.05 17.99
C GLY A 141 37.55 -18.51 17.78
N ASP A 142 37.03 -19.19 18.81
CA ASP A 142 36.57 -20.57 18.78
C ASP A 142 35.04 -20.74 18.82
N VAL A 143 34.28 -19.63 18.85
CA VAL A 143 32.83 -19.70 19.12
C VAL A 143 31.96 -20.05 17.91
N GLN A 144 32.54 -20.10 16.70
CA GLN A 144 31.80 -20.18 15.43
C GLN A 144 30.83 -21.37 15.35
N SER A 145 31.29 -22.60 15.62
CA SER A 145 30.44 -23.79 15.55
C SER A 145 29.29 -23.77 16.56
N ARG A 146 29.54 -23.22 17.76
CA ARG A 146 28.52 -23.08 18.80
C ARG A 146 27.51 -21.98 18.45
N LEU A 147 27.97 -20.89 17.84
CA LEU A 147 27.11 -19.82 17.34
C LEU A 147 26.17 -20.36 16.24
N GLU A 148 26.69 -21.14 15.30
CA GLU A 148 25.89 -21.76 14.24
C GLU A 148 24.79 -22.66 14.80
N GLU A 149 25.11 -23.53 15.76
CA GLU A 149 24.14 -24.42 16.42
C GLU A 149 23.09 -23.64 17.24
N ALA A 150 23.53 -22.62 17.97
CA ALA A 150 22.62 -21.78 18.76
C ALA A 150 21.67 -20.95 17.88
N VAL A 151 22.15 -20.40 16.75
CA VAL A 151 21.31 -19.69 15.78
C VAL A 151 20.27 -20.64 15.18
N ASP A 152 20.66 -21.87 14.83
CA ASP A 152 19.74 -22.88 14.32
C ASP A 152 18.62 -23.22 15.31
N ASN A 153 19.00 -23.48 16.56
CA ASN A 153 18.05 -23.78 17.60
C ASN A 153 17.12 -22.59 17.88
N ALA A 154 17.65 -21.37 17.88
CA ALA A 154 16.85 -20.17 18.08
C ALA A 154 15.87 -19.92 16.94
N LEU A 155 16.31 -20.04 15.69
CA LEU A 155 15.42 -19.93 14.52
C LEU A 155 14.35 -21.01 14.53
N ARG A 156 14.69 -22.25 14.84
CA ARG A 156 13.71 -23.36 14.91
C ARG A 156 12.66 -23.11 15.98
N LEU A 157 13.08 -22.66 17.17
CA LEU A 157 12.19 -22.44 18.30
C LEU A 157 11.34 -21.16 18.14
N GLY A 158 11.90 -20.10 17.57
CA GLY A 158 11.22 -18.84 17.31
C GLY A 158 10.53 -18.78 15.94
N GLU A 159 10.19 -19.93 15.35
CA GLU A 159 9.47 -20.06 14.06
C GLU A 159 10.07 -19.24 12.91
N GLY A 160 11.39 -19.18 12.84
CA GLY A 160 12.15 -18.42 11.84
C GLY A 160 12.65 -17.06 12.32
N SER A 161 12.42 -16.69 13.59
CA SER A 161 12.95 -15.45 14.19
C SER A 161 13.86 -15.72 15.38
N LEU A 162 14.82 -14.82 15.63
CA LEU A 162 15.64 -14.81 16.84
C LEU A 162 15.93 -13.38 17.29
N ILE A 163 16.27 -13.21 18.57
CA ILE A 163 16.76 -11.95 19.12
C ILE A 163 18.20 -12.14 19.61
N VAL A 164 19.05 -11.21 19.22
CA VAL A 164 20.43 -11.08 19.69
C VAL A 164 20.47 -9.95 20.71
N ALA A 165 20.46 -10.29 21.99
CA ALA A 165 20.54 -9.34 23.08
C ALA A 165 22.01 -9.16 23.48
N ILE A 166 22.57 -7.99 23.19
CA ILE A 166 23.98 -7.66 23.42
C ILE A 166 24.10 -6.84 24.72
N GLU A 167 25.03 -7.19 25.60
CA GLU A 167 25.21 -6.48 26.87
C GLU A 167 25.61 -5.00 26.63
N GLY A 168 24.73 -4.07 26.99
CA GLY A 168 24.96 -2.63 26.86
C GLY A 168 24.52 -1.99 25.54
N GLU A 169 23.91 -2.76 24.63
CA GLU A 169 23.30 -2.25 23.39
C GLU A 169 21.81 -2.63 23.32
N ASP A 170 21.09 -2.06 22.36
CA ASP A 170 19.72 -2.45 22.06
C ASP A 170 19.65 -3.85 21.41
N ASP A 171 18.58 -4.56 21.72
CA ASP A 171 18.29 -5.87 21.15
C ASP A 171 18.17 -5.83 19.63
N ARG A 172 18.79 -6.80 18.96
CA ARG A 172 18.71 -6.95 17.50
C ARG A 172 17.85 -8.14 17.15
N LEU A 173 16.66 -7.86 16.62
CA LEU A 173 15.75 -8.86 16.12
C LEU A 173 16.14 -9.24 14.68
N LEU A 174 16.34 -10.53 14.42
CA LEU A 174 16.70 -11.09 13.13
C LEU A 174 15.69 -12.16 12.72
N SER A 175 15.38 -12.23 11.44
CA SER A 175 14.42 -13.18 10.87
C SER A 175 15.01 -13.89 9.65
N ALA A 176 14.74 -15.18 9.56
CA ALA A 176 14.95 -16.01 8.36
C ALA A 176 13.73 -16.01 7.43
N ASN A 177 12.58 -15.50 7.89
CA ASN A 177 11.37 -15.36 7.08
C ASN A 177 11.16 -13.90 6.65
N PHE A 178 10.36 -13.67 5.60
CA PHE A 178 9.88 -12.34 5.20
C PHE A 178 8.71 -11.87 6.08
N ASP A 179 8.87 -11.93 7.39
CA ASP A 179 7.83 -11.53 8.34
C ASP A 179 8.24 -10.25 9.08
N CYS A 180 7.27 -9.37 9.30
CA CYS A 180 7.43 -8.29 10.26
C CYS A 180 7.07 -8.84 11.64
N VAL A 181 8.10 -9.11 12.45
CA VAL A 181 7.92 -9.67 13.80
C VAL A 181 7.09 -8.73 14.70
N LYS A 182 7.27 -7.40 14.59
CA LYS A 182 6.54 -6.42 15.42
C LYS A 182 5.03 -6.38 15.16
N CYS A 183 4.61 -6.58 13.92
CA CYS A 183 3.21 -6.51 13.51
C CYS A 183 2.58 -7.90 13.34
N GLY A 184 3.40 -8.96 13.28
CA GLY A 184 2.96 -10.32 12.95
C GLY A 184 2.49 -10.48 11.51
N VAL A 185 2.85 -9.55 10.62
CA VAL A 185 2.43 -9.56 9.21
C VAL A 185 3.48 -10.27 8.38
N SER A 186 3.06 -11.28 7.63
CA SER A 186 3.91 -11.97 6.66
C SER A 186 3.90 -11.29 5.31
N PHE A 187 5.07 -11.23 4.66
CA PHE A 187 5.28 -10.66 3.35
C PHE A 187 5.82 -11.71 2.38
N VAL A 188 5.61 -11.45 1.10
CA VAL A 188 6.17 -12.27 0.02
C VAL A 188 7.57 -11.77 -0.31
N GLU A 189 8.50 -12.69 -0.57
CA GLU A 189 9.85 -12.36 -1.05
C GLU A 189 9.77 -11.46 -2.30
N PRO A 190 10.48 -10.31 -2.32
CA PRO A 190 10.49 -9.42 -3.46
C PRO A 190 11.04 -10.10 -4.72
N THR A 191 10.22 -10.16 -5.77
CA THR A 191 10.64 -10.63 -7.10
C THR A 191 10.69 -9.46 -8.09
N PRO A 192 11.53 -9.50 -9.15
CA PRO A 192 11.57 -8.43 -10.15
C PRO A 192 10.21 -8.14 -10.82
N GLN A 193 9.30 -9.12 -10.84
CA GLN A 193 7.94 -8.98 -11.37
C GLN A 193 7.07 -8.08 -10.50
N MET A 194 7.27 -8.10 -9.17
CA MET A 194 6.54 -7.24 -8.23
C MET A 194 6.89 -5.76 -8.38
N PHE A 195 8.05 -5.44 -8.96
CA PHE A 195 8.44 -4.06 -9.29
C PHE A 195 7.96 -3.62 -10.68
N SER A 196 7.15 -4.42 -11.36
CA SER A 196 6.59 -4.06 -12.67
C SER A 196 5.15 -3.59 -12.53
N PHE A 197 4.89 -2.31 -12.82
CA PHE A 197 3.54 -1.78 -12.94
C PHE A 197 2.75 -2.37 -14.13
N ASN A 198 3.41 -3.11 -15.02
CA ASN A 198 2.77 -3.85 -16.11
C ASN A 198 2.35 -5.28 -15.71
N ASN A 199 2.76 -5.76 -14.54
CA ASN A 199 2.45 -7.10 -14.05
C ASN A 199 1.40 -7.03 -12.92
N PRO A 200 0.39 -7.93 -12.89
CA PRO A 200 -0.58 -7.99 -11.79
C PRO A 200 0.02 -8.02 -10.39
N SER A 201 1.15 -8.68 -10.20
CA SER A 201 1.82 -8.76 -8.91
C SER A 201 2.47 -7.45 -8.45
N GLY A 202 2.65 -6.48 -9.35
CA GLY A 202 3.28 -5.19 -9.06
C GLY A 202 2.45 -3.96 -9.42
N MET A 203 1.29 -4.16 -10.05
CA MET A 203 0.44 -3.05 -10.47
C MET A 203 -0.39 -2.53 -9.29
N CYS A 204 -0.50 -1.20 -9.19
CA CYS A 204 -1.47 -0.58 -8.29
C CYS A 204 -2.89 -1.03 -8.66
N GLY A 205 -3.65 -1.57 -7.71
CA GLY A 205 -5.01 -2.06 -7.94
C GLY A 205 -6.01 -0.98 -8.34
N ASP A 206 -5.81 0.26 -7.90
CA ASP A 206 -6.74 1.36 -8.16
C ASP A 206 -6.65 1.92 -9.59
N CYS A 207 -5.46 1.91 -10.18
CA CYS A 207 -5.22 2.44 -11.53
C CYS A 207 -4.73 1.37 -12.51
N SER A 208 -4.68 0.11 -12.09
CA SER A 208 -4.15 -1.01 -12.88
C SER A 208 -2.79 -0.70 -13.51
N GLY A 209 -1.90 -0.07 -12.74
CA GLY A 209 -0.55 0.29 -13.18
C GLY A 209 -0.45 1.44 -14.18
N LEU A 210 -1.53 2.18 -14.45
CA LEU A 210 -1.49 3.36 -15.33
C LEU A 210 -0.88 4.60 -14.68
N GLY A 211 -0.84 4.66 -13.33
CA GLY A 211 -0.38 5.82 -12.58
C GLY A 211 -1.29 7.06 -12.69
N THR A 212 -2.40 6.96 -13.42
CA THR A 212 -3.36 8.04 -13.64
C THR A 212 -4.78 7.52 -13.50
N ARG A 213 -5.70 8.41 -13.10
CA ARG A 213 -7.15 8.17 -13.08
C ARG A 213 -7.83 9.34 -13.76
N VAL A 214 -8.77 9.04 -14.65
CA VAL A 214 -9.61 10.07 -15.26
C VAL A 214 -10.71 10.40 -14.26
N LEU A 215 -10.67 11.62 -13.73
CA LEU A 215 -11.68 12.16 -12.84
C LEU A 215 -12.25 13.42 -13.48
N MET A 216 -13.53 13.68 -13.19
CA MET A 216 -14.19 14.89 -13.64
C MET A 216 -13.70 16.07 -12.79
N SER A 217 -13.21 17.13 -13.44
CA SER A 217 -12.70 18.32 -12.77
C SER A 217 -13.75 19.42 -12.79
N GLU A 218 -14.21 19.86 -11.62
CA GLU A 218 -15.19 20.95 -11.51
C GLU A 218 -14.70 22.25 -12.18
N LYS A 219 -13.38 22.51 -12.14
CA LYS A 219 -12.77 23.67 -12.82
C LYS A 219 -12.86 23.61 -14.35
N LEU A 220 -12.89 22.41 -14.92
CA LEU A 220 -13.08 22.23 -16.35
C LEU A 220 -14.57 22.22 -16.72
N LEU A 221 -15.44 21.86 -15.77
CA LEU A 221 -16.90 21.95 -15.96
C LEU A 221 -17.39 23.38 -15.88
N VAL A 222 -16.77 24.19 -15.03
CA VAL A 222 -17.09 25.60 -14.82
C VAL A 222 -15.84 26.45 -15.02
N PRO A 223 -15.50 26.79 -16.29
CA PRO A 223 -14.32 27.60 -16.60
C PRO A 223 -14.42 29.02 -16.04
N ASP A 224 -15.64 29.55 -15.93
CA ASP A 224 -15.94 30.89 -15.44
C ASP A 224 -17.03 30.81 -14.37
N SER A 225 -16.60 30.86 -13.10
CA SER A 225 -17.48 30.74 -11.95
C SER A 225 -18.30 32.00 -11.66
N ASP A 226 -18.01 33.13 -12.30
CA ASP A 226 -18.76 34.37 -12.10
C ASP A 226 -20.00 34.43 -12.99
N LYS A 227 -20.09 33.56 -14.00
CA LYS A 227 -21.29 33.36 -14.79
C LYS A 227 -22.35 32.57 -14.02
N SER A 228 -23.59 32.76 -14.46
CA SER A 228 -24.72 31.96 -14.02
C SER A 228 -24.88 30.68 -14.85
N ILE A 229 -25.70 29.75 -14.40
CA ILE A 229 -26.01 28.53 -15.18
C ILE A 229 -26.65 28.91 -16.53
N LEU A 230 -27.50 29.95 -16.53
CA LEU A 230 -28.14 30.47 -17.73
C LEU A 230 -27.17 31.14 -18.70
N ASP A 231 -26.08 31.71 -18.19
CA ASP A 231 -25.05 32.37 -19.00
C ASP A 231 -23.89 31.43 -19.38
N GLY A 232 -24.05 30.13 -19.14
CA GLY A 232 -23.11 29.10 -19.55
C GLY A 232 -21.95 28.90 -18.59
N ALA A 233 -22.17 29.07 -17.28
CA ALA A 233 -21.17 28.70 -16.27
C ALA A 233 -20.78 27.23 -16.39
N VAL A 234 -21.75 26.32 -16.57
CA VAL A 234 -21.50 24.88 -16.71
C VAL A 234 -21.39 24.53 -18.21
N GLU A 235 -20.18 24.37 -18.72
CA GLU A 235 -19.88 24.25 -20.14
C GLU A 235 -20.60 23.07 -20.84
N PRO A 236 -20.64 21.84 -20.26
CA PRO A 236 -21.32 20.71 -20.91
C PRO A 236 -22.82 20.87 -21.12
N LEU A 237 -23.48 21.79 -20.39
CA LEU A 237 -24.93 21.99 -20.53
C LEU A 237 -25.31 22.71 -21.81
N GLY A 238 -24.37 23.45 -22.40
CA GLY A 238 -24.61 24.29 -23.57
C GLY A 238 -25.62 25.40 -23.30
N ASP A 239 -26.36 25.82 -24.33
CA ASP A 239 -27.37 26.86 -24.20
C ASP A 239 -28.66 26.32 -23.55
N VAL A 240 -28.80 26.56 -22.25
CA VAL A 240 -29.97 26.20 -21.46
C VAL A 240 -31.21 27.01 -21.86
N LYS A 241 -31.04 28.29 -22.26
CA LYS A 241 -32.16 29.20 -22.52
C LYS A 241 -32.97 28.78 -23.76
N SER A 242 -32.32 28.25 -24.79
CA SER A 242 -33.01 27.79 -26.00
C SER A 242 -33.77 26.48 -25.81
N ASN A 243 -33.37 25.64 -24.85
CA ASN A 243 -34.04 24.37 -24.57
C ASN A 243 -35.04 24.50 -23.40
N ARG A 244 -36.30 24.79 -23.73
CA ARG A 244 -37.39 24.97 -22.75
C ARG A 244 -37.58 23.75 -21.83
N TRP A 245 -37.32 22.55 -22.33
CA TRP A 245 -37.38 21.34 -21.50
C TRP A 245 -36.25 21.31 -20.47
N ARG A 246 -35.01 21.63 -20.84
CA ARG A 246 -33.92 21.73 -19.86
C ARG A 246 -34.12 22.89 -18.90
N TYR A 247 -34.58 24.04 -19.40
CA TYR A 247 -34.82 25.23 -18.60
C TYR A 247 -35.80 24.96 -17.45
N HIS A 248 -37.00 24.43 -17.72
CA HIS A 248 -37.98 24.18 -16.64
C HIS A 248 -37.54 23.10 -15.64
N LEU A 249 -36.75 22.11 -16.10
CA LEU A 249 -36.20 21.08 -15.22
C LEU A 249 -35.19 21.70 -14.24
N TYR A 250 -34.23 22.47 -14.76
CA TYR A 250 -33.23 23.14 -13.92
C TYR A 250 -33.85 24.21 -13.03
N GLU A 251 -34.91 24.88 -13.49
CA GLU A 251 -35.66 25.85 -12.68
C GLU A 251 -36.30 25.17 -11.47
N GLY A 252 -36.97 24.03 -11.67
CA GLY A 252 -37.53 23.25 -10.55
C GLY A 252 -36.47 22.69 -9.59
N VAL A 253 -35.30 22.31 -10.10
CA VAL A 253 -34.16 21.90 -9.23
C VAL A 253 -33.63 23.10 -8.44
N ALA A 254 -33.48 24.26 -9.07
CA ALA A 254 -32.98 25.47 -8.44
C ALA A 254 -33.93 26.00 -7.35
N GLU A 255 -35.24 26.00 -7.62
CA GLU A 255 -36.28 26.29 -6.62
C GLU A 255 -36.19 25.34 -5.42
N HIS A 256 -36.00 24.04 -5.67
CA HIS A 256 -35.87 23.05 -4.60
C HIS A 256 -34.62 23.25 -3.75
N LEU A 257 -33.49 23.58 -4.38
CA LEU A 257 -32.20 23.81 -3.74
C LEU A 257 -32.03 25.22 -3.18
N GLY A 258 -33.00 26.11 -3.42
CA GLY A 258 -33.05 27.47 -2.90
C GLY A 258 -32.03 28.40 -3.52
N PHE A 259 -31.81 28.31 -4.84
CA PHE A 259 -30.99 29.28 -5.59
C PHE A 259 -31.66 29.67 -6.90
N ALA A 260 -31.17 30.75 -7.52
CA ALA A 260 -31.68 31.22 -8.80
C ALA A 260 -30.71 30.85 -9.93
N LEU A 261 -31.22 30.42 -11.09
CA LEU A 261 -30.39 29.98 -12.22
C LEU A 261 -29.54 31.10 -12.83
N ASP A 262 -29.92 32.36 -12.60
CA ASP A 262 -29.21 33.59 -12.99
C ASP A 262 -28.19 34.06 -11.95
N ALA A 263 -28.10 33.41 -10.78
CA ALA A 263 -27.09 33.71 -9.79
C ALA A 263 -25.70 33.21 -10.25
N PRO A 264 -24.61 33.93 -9.90
CA PRO A 264 -23.24 33.48 -10.17
C PRO A 264 -22.96 32.10 -9.55
N TRP A 265 -22.28 31.22 -10.29
CA TRP A 265 -21.92 29.88 -9.80
C TRP A 265 -21.07 29.91 -8.53
N SER A 266 -20.19 30.89 -8.40
CA SER A 266 -19.36 31.15 -7.22
C SER A 266 -20.18 31.44 -5.96
N GLY A 267 -21.41 31.96 -6.11
CA GLY A 267 -22.33 32.24 -5.02
C GLY A 267 -23.09 31.02 -4.49
N LEU A 268 -23.02 29.88 -5.19
CA LEU A 268 -23.70 28.65 -4.78
C LEU A 268 -22.91 27.92 -3.69
N THR A 269 -23.62 27.33 -2.74
CA THR A 269 -23.01 26.44 -1.74
C THR A 269 -22.61 25.11 -2.38
N GLU A 270 -21.60 24.44 -1.81
CA GLU A 270 -21.16 23.12 -2.28
C GLU A 270 -22.28 22.07 -2.35
N LYS A 271 -23.25 22.16 -1.44
CA LYS A 271 -24.44 21.29 -1.46
C LYS A 271 -25.35 21.57 -2.66
N GLN A 272 -25.53 22.85 -3.02
CA GLN A 272 -26.32 23.25 -4.19
C GLN A 272 -25.62 22.84 -5.48
N LYS A 273 -24.31 23.11 -5.61
CA LYS A 273 -23.50 22.69 -6.76
C LYS A 273 -23.53 21.18 -6.95
N LYS A 274 -23.24 20.41 -5.90
CA LYS A 274 -23.25 18.94 -5.96
C LYS A 274 -24.63 18.38 -6.28
N GLY A 275 -25.68 18.92 -5.65
CA GLY A 275 -27.06 18.50 -5.90
C GLY A 275 -27.55 18.82 -7.32
N PHE A 276 -27.07 19.91 -7.90
CA PHE A 276 -27.34 20.26 -9.29
C PHE A 276 -26.53 19.37 -10.26
N LEU A 277 -25.23 19.17 -10.03
CA LEU A 277 -24.38 18.40 -10.95
C LEU A 277 -24.64 16.89 -10.93
N HIS A 278 -24.82 16.31 -9.75
CA HIS A 278 -24.91 14.85 -9.52
C HIS A 278 -26.28 14.38 -9.04
N GLY A 279 -27.28 15.27 -9.10
CA GLY A 279 -28.65 14.94 -8.76
C GLY A 279 -28.92 14.84 -7.26
N LEU A 280 -30.13 14.40 -6.95
CA LEU A 280 -30.66 14.35 -5.57
C LEU A 280 -30.99 12.93 -5.11
N GLY A 281 -30.37 11.94 -5.74
CA GLY A 281 -30.62 10.52 -5.49
C GLY A 281 -32.06 10.13 -5.81
N ASP A 282 -32.71 9.39 -4.90
CA ASP A 282 -34.07 8.86 -5.11
C ASP A 282 -35.20 9.88 -4.91
N LYS A 283 -34.88 11.13 -4.58
CA LYS A 283 -35.86 12.16 -4.23
C LYS A 283 -36.60 12.63 -5.49
N LYS A 284 -37.94 12.59 -5.43
CA LYS A 284 -38.80 13.12 -6.49
C LYS A 284 -39.11 14.59 -6.24
N LEU A 285 -39.03 15.38 -7.30
CA LEU A 285 -39.35 16.81 -7.33
C LEU A 285 -40.60 17.03 -8.19
N ASP A 286 -41.34 18.08 -7.86
CA ASP A 286 -42.47 18.55 -8.68
C ASP A 286 -41.93 19.60 -9.67
N PHE A 287 -42.01 19.30 -10.97
CA PHE A 287 -41.57 20.17 -12.05
C PHE A 287 -42.77 20.77 -12.77
N ASN A 288 -42.82 22.10 -12.80
CA ASN A 288 -43.88 22.84 -13.47
C ASN A 288 -43.42 23.28 -14.86
N TYR A 289 -44.09 22.80 -15.91
CA TYR A 289 -43.83 23.19 -17.29
C TYR A 289 -44.97 24.04 -17.83
N THR A 290 -44.67 25.25 -18.31
CA THR A 290 -45.67 26.12 -18.95
C THR A 290 -45.43 26.17 -20.46
N ASN A 291 -46.44 25.79 -21.23
CA ASN A 291 -46.36 25.77 -22.70
C ASN A 291 -46.61 27.16 -23.32
N GLN A 292 -46.42 27.30 -24.64
CA GLN A 292 -46.63 28.58 -25.36
C GLN A 292 -48.07 29.12 -25.27
N SER A 293 -49.04 28.26 -25.00
CA SER A 293 -50.46 28.60 -24.90
C SER A 293 -50.88 28.97 -23.47
N GLY A 294 -49.93 29.02 -22.52
CA GLY A 294 -50.17 29.39 -21.12
C GLY A 294 -50.71 28.27 -20.24
N ASN A 295 -50.80 27.03 -20.75
CA ASN A 295 -51.19 25.88 -19.94
C ASN A 295 -49.97 25.37 -19.16
N THR A 296 -50.12 25.25 -17.85
CA THR A 296 -49.11 24.69 -16.95
C THR A 296 -49.42 23.23 -16.66
N TRP A 297 -48.41 22.38 -16.81
CA TRP A 297 -48.45 20.96 -16.47
C TRP A 297 -47.40 20.68 -15.39
N THR A 298 -47.83 20.05 -14.29
CA THR A 298 -46.94 19.61 -13.22
C THR A 298 -46.69 18.13 -13.35
N HIS A 299 -45.43 17.72 -13.29
CA HIS A 299 -45.06 16.31 -13.21
C HIS A 299 -44.06 16.06 -12.10
N ARG A 300 -44.11 14.86 -11.55
CA ARG A 300 -43.27 14.44 -10.44
C ARG A 300 -42.25 13.44 -10.92
N ASP A 301 -40.98 13.84 -10.93
CA ASP A 301 -39.90 12.99 -11.41
C ASP A 301 -38.63 13.10 -10.56
N ARG A 302 -37.68 12.21 -10.79
CA ARG A 302 -36.34 12.26 -10.19
C ARG A 302 -35.42 13.15 -11.01
N TYR A 303 -34.47 13.78 -10.32
CA TYR A 303 -33.39 14.49 -10.97
C TYR A 303 -32.09 13.73 -10.79
N GLU A 304 -31.63 13.13 -11.87
CA GLU A 304 -30.43 12.28 -11.91
C GLU A 304 -29.13 13.10 -11.85
N GLY A 305 -29.19 14.40 -12.18
CA GLY A 305 -28.05 15.32 -12.16
C GLY A 305 -27.73 15.86 -13.54
N ALA A 306 -27.22 17.09 -13.62
CA ALA A 306 -26.87 17.74 -14.88
C ALA A 306 -25.79 17.01 -15.70
N LEU A 307 -24.94 16.21 -15.04
CA LEU A 307 -23.81 15.50 -15.67
C LEU A 307 -24.06 14.01 -15.82
N ASP A 308 -25.04 13.48 -15.09
CA ASP A 308 -25.39 12.06 -15.07
C ASP A 308 -26.67 11.76 -15.90
N SER A 309 -27.30 12.80 -16.49
CA SER A 309 -28.50 12.75 -17.36
C SER A 309 -28.22 12.71 -18.86
#